data_AF-A0A354DG97-F1
#
_entry.id   AF-A0A354DG97-F1
#
_cell.length_a   1.000
_cell.length_b   1.000
_cell.length_c   1.000
_cell.angle_alpha   90.00
_cell.angle_beta   90.00
_cell.angle_gamma   90.00
#
_symmetry.space_group_name_H-M   'P 1'
#
loop_
_entity.id
_entity.type
_entity.pdbx_description
1 polymer ?
#
loop_
_entity_poly.entity_id
_entity_poly.type
_entity_poly.pdbx_seq_one_letter_code
_entity_poly.pdbx_strand_id
1 'polypeptide(L)'
;MAVYEFISCNQKLTTFKEALSDEEIKSYNELLKMGLTEEQIQIRGIDLSNIDRNKRVFFIQLPEELQNSPLVIEEDFHNPYARFLTDKKFVYKVTGVEKVVSHLAGYIGKYVNIWRELELWRVTEGDYLVDPSGIPQTVINLRDLTLEKLESFYDGPVPKRLRLVQN
;
A
#
# COMPACT_ATOMS: atom_id res chain seq x y z
N MET A 1 22.56 0.81 8.31
CA MET A 1 21.99 2.17 8.34
C MET A 1 20.48 2.03 8.47
N ALA A 2 19.80 2.93 9.16
CA ALA A 2 18.34 2.87 9.27
C ALA A 2 17.69 3.17 7.92
N VAL A 3 16.70 2.36 7.54
CA VAL A 3 15.87 2.61 6.35
C VAL A 3 14.64 3.40 6.80
N TYR A 4 14.36 4.48 6.08
CA TYR A 4 13.18 5.30 6.22
C TYR A 4 12.20 4.92 5.10
N GLU A 5 10.98 4.61 5.51
CA GLU A 5 9.93 4.14 4.64
C GLU A 5 8.75 5.09 4.78
N PHE A 6 8.30 5.63 3.65
CA PHE A 6 7.18 6.56 3.65
C PHE A 6 6.38 6.47 2.36
N ILE A 7 5.11 6.82 2.49
CA ILE A 7 4.18 7.03 1.39
C ILE A 7 4.04 8.53 1.18
N SER A 8 4.00 8.97 -0.07
CA SER A 8 3.62 10.34 -0.40
C SER A 8 2.57 10.38 -1.51
N CYS A 9 1.57 11.25 -1.36
CA CYS A 9 0.43 11.33 -2.26
C CYS A 9 -0.30 12.68 -2.17
N ASN A 10 -1.15 12.97 -3.15
CA ASN A 10 -1.93 14.22 -3.18
C ASN A 10 -3.35 14.07 -2.58
N GLN A 11 -3.77 12.83 -2.33
CA GLN A 11 -5.01 12.48 -1.67
C GLN A 11 -4.72 12.16 -0.20
N LYS A 12 -5.64 12.57 0.71
CA LYS A 12 -5.51 12.21 2.12
C LYS A 12 -5.80 10.71 2.30
N LEU A 13 -4.93 10.03 3.02
CA LEU A 13 -5.11 8.64 3.43
C LEU A 13 -5.73 8.58 4.83
N THR A 14 -6.57 7.57 5.08
CA THR A 14 -6.88 7.18 6.46
C THR A 14 -5.72 6.38 7.03
N THR A 15 -5.59 6.33 8.34
CA THR A 15 -4.55 5.49 8.95
C THR A 15 -4.80 4.02 8.67
N PHE A 16 -3.76 3.18 8.78
CA PHE A 16 -3.93 1.72 8.62
C PHE A 16 -5.00 1.16 9.58
N LYS A 17 -5.02 1.64 10.84
CA LYS A 17 -6.00 1.25 11.85
C LYS A 17 -7.44 1.62 11.47
N GLU A 18 -7.67 2.86 11.03
CA GLU A 18 -8.99 3.29 10.54
C GLU A 18 -9.41 2.50 9.31
N ALA A 19 -8.47 2.23 8.41
CA ALA A 19 -8.75 1.48 7.19
C ALA A 19 -9.20 0.04 7.48
N LEU A 20 -8.66 -0.60 8.53
CA LEU A 20 -9.09 -1.93 9.00
C LEU A 20 -10.49 -1.92 9.61
N SER A 21 -10.80 -0.93 10.46
CA SER A 21 -12.13 -0.81 11.09
C SER A 21 -13.26 -0.61 10.07
N ASP A 22 -13.02 0.11 8.98
CA ASP A 22 -13.99 0.28 7.88
C ASP A 22 -14.26 -1.01 7.06
N GLU A 23 -13.43 -2.05 7.25
CA GLU A 23 -13.41 -3.26 6.45
C GLU A 23 -13.73 -4.54 7.22
N GLU A 24 -14.15 -4.44 8.48
CA GLU A 24 -14.46 -5.60 9.33
C GLU A 24 -15.39 -6.62 8.65
N ILE A 25 -16.35 -6.17 7.84
CA ILE A 25 -17.20 -7.02 7.01
C ILE A 25 -17.52 -6.34 5.66
N LYS A 26 -17.11 -6.93 4.54
CA LYS A 26 -17.60 -6.57 3.19
C LYS A 26 -17.94 -7.82 2.39
N SER A 27 -18.95 -7.73 1.54
CA SER A 27 -19.29 -8.83 0.64
C SER A 27 -18.45 -8.84 -0.63
N TYR A 28 -18.20 -10.02 -1.20
CA TYR A 28 -17.48 -10.17 -2.48
C TYR A 28 -18.05 -9.25 -3.59
N ASN A 29 -19.37 -9.17 -3.69
CA ASN A 29 -20.04 -8.32 -4.68
C ASN A 29 -19.87 -6.82 -4.40
N GLU A 30 -19.71 -6.40 -3.14
CA GLU A 30 -19.36 -5.02 -2.82
C GLU A 30 -17.92 -4.70 -3.25
N LEU A 31 -16.98 -5.62 -3.04
CA LEU A 31 -15.59 -5.46 -3.49
C LEU A 31 -15.52 -5.36 -5.03
N LEU A 32 -16.25 -6.19 -5.76
CA LEU A 32 -16.36 -6.09 -7.21
C LEU A 32 -17.02 -4.77 -7.66
N LYS A 33 -18.08 -4.31 -6.98
CA LYS A 33 -18.71 -3.01 -7.27
C LYS A 33 -17.78 -1.82 -6.98
N MET A 34 -16.87 -1.97 -6.03
CA MET A 34 -15.79 -1.01 -5.79
C MET A 34 -14.71 -1.05 -6.87
N GLY A 35 -14.81 -1.97 -7.85
CA GLY A 35 -13.93 -2.11 -9.00
C GLY A 35 -12.64 -2.88 -8.72
N LEU A 36 -12.59 -3.68 -7.65
CA LEU A 36 -11.46 -4.56 -7.35
C LEU A 36 -11.49 -5.78 -8.27
N THR A 37 -10.32 -6.25 -8.72
CA THR A 37 -10.17 -7.54 -9.40
C THR A 37 -10.09 -8.68 -8.38
N GLU A 38 -10.30 -9.93 -8.80
CA GLU A 38 -10.11 -11.10 -7.92
C GLU A 38 -8.69 -11.12 -7.32
N GLU A 39 -7.66 -10.78 -8.09
CA GLU A 39 -6.27 -10.67 -7.60
C GLU A 39 -6.12 -9.60 -6.52
N GLN A 40 -6.72 -8.41 -6.69
CA GLN A 40 -6.70 -7.35 -5.67
C GLN A 40 -7.44 -7.76 -4.40
N ILE A 41 -8.48 -8.58 -4.52
CA ILE A 41 -9.19 -9.15 -3.38
C ILE A 41 -8.30 -10.18 -2.67
N GLN A 42 -7.63 -11.07 -3.41
CA GLN A 42 -6.74 -12.08 -2.85
C GLN A 42 -5.52 -11.48 -2.14
N ILE A 43 -4.96 -10.38 -2.65
CA ILE A 43 -3.86 -9.64 -2.02
C ILE A 43 -4.18 -9.23 -0.56
N ARG A 44 -5.46 -9.11 -0.22
CA ARG A 44 -5.92 -8.78 1.14
C ARG A 44 -5.97 -9.99 2.09
N GLY A 45 -5.40 -11.13 1.68
CA GLY A 45 -5.40 -12.37 2.46
C GLY A 45 -6.71 -13.16 2.38
N ILE A 46 -7.53 -12.90 1.35
CA ILE A 46 -8.83 -13.54 1.17
C ILE A 46 -8.67 -14.75 0.25
N ASP A 47 -8.93 -15.95 0.77
CA ASP A 47 -8.95 -17.17 -0.06
C ASP A 47 -10.25 -17.24 -0.87
N LEU A 48 -10.11 -17.10 -2.19
CA LEU A 48 -11.20 -17.19 -3.15
C LEU A 48 -11.37 -18.60 -3.76
N SER A 49 -10.57 -19.59 -3.36
CA SER A 49 -10.57 -20.94 -3.98
C SER A 49 -11.90 -21.67 -3.80
N ASN A 50 -12.57 -21.46 -2.66
CA ASN A 50 -13.79 -22.15 -2.25
C ASN A 50 -15.07 -21.30 -2.37
N ILE A 51 -15.02 -20.15 -3.06
CA ILE A 51 -16.21 -19.31 -3.22
C ILE A 51 -17.16 -19.91 -4.26
N ASP A 52 -18.43 -20.03 -3.90
CA ASP A 52 -19.48 -20.47 -4.83
C ASP A 52 -19.98 -19.26 -5.65
N ARG A 53 -19.32 -18.96 -6.77
CA ARG A 53 -19.61 -17.78 -7.61
C ARG A 53 -21.09 -17.64 -8.05
N ASN A 54 -21.92 -18.66 -7.87
CA ASN A 54 -23.36 -18.63 -8.14
C ASN A 54 -24.23 -18.09 -6.98
N LYS A 55 -23.70 -17.97 -5.75
CA LYS A 55 -24.43 -17.37 -4.62
C LYS A 55 -24.23 -15.86 -4.57
N ARG A 56 -25.29 -15.14 -4.17
CA ARG A 56 -25.40 -13.68 -4.31
C ARG A 56 -24.71 -12.85 -3.21
N VAL A 57 -24.30 -13.43 -2.09
CA VAL A 57 -23.64 -12.69 -1.00
C VAL A 57 -22.65 -13.62 -0.28
N PHE A 58 -21.37 -13.36 -0.44
CA PHE A 58 -20.31 -13.95 0.40
C PHE A 58 -19.82 -12.87 1.33
N PHE A 59 -19.99 -13.05 2.63
CA PHE A 59 -19.32 -12.22 3.60
C PHE A 59 -17.86 -12.62 3.63
N ILE A 60 -16.99 -11.64 3.38
CA ILE A 60 -15.55 -11.83 3.55
C ILE A 60 -15.19 -11.18 4.88
N GLN A 61 -14.67 -12.00 5.78
CA GLN A 61 -14.03 -11.52 7.00
C GLN A 61 -12.55 -11.27 6.71
N LEU A 62 -12.03 -10.16 7.23
CA LEU A 62 -10.60 -9.91 7.19
C LEU A 62 -9.85 -10.96 8.03
N PRO A 63 -8.65 -11.40 7.61
CA PRO A 63 -7.81 -12.29 8.40
C PRO A 63 -7.54 -11.74 9.81
N GLU A 64 -7.58 -12.61 10.82
CA GLU A 64 -7.27 -12.24 12.22
C GLU A 64 -5.86 -11.64 12.36
N GLU A 65 -4.94 -12.05 11.50
CA GLU A 65 -3.56 -11.56 11.41
C GLU A 65 -3.48 -10.04 11.20
N LEU A 66 -4.49 -9.43 10.56
CA LEU A 66 -4.56 -7.99 10.37
C LEU A 66 -4.83 -7.24 11.68
N GLN A 67 -5.54 -7.85 12.65
CA GLN A 67 -5.84 -7.22 13.94
C GLN A 67 -4.56 -7.03 14.77
N ASN A 68 -3.60 -7.94 14.62
CA ASN A 68 -2.30 -7.91 15.31
C ASN A 68 -1.15 -7.48 14.38
N SER A 69 -1.47 -6.85 13.26
CA SER A 69 -0.50 -6.41 12.27
C SER A 69 0.51 -5.43 12.89
N PRO A 70 1.82 -5.63 12.68
CA PRO A 70 2.85 -4.66 13.08
C PRO A 70 2.92 -3.45 12.13
N LEU A 71 2.14 -3.43 11.05
CA LEU A 71 2.11 -2.33 10.09
C LEU A 71 1.47 -1.08 10.70
N VAL A 72 2.19 0.04 10.64
CA VAL A 72 1.66 1.35 11.02
C VAL A 72 1.85 2.30 9.85
N ILE A 73 0.76 3.00 9.49
CA ILE A 73 0.74 4.07 8.49
C ILE A 73 0.08 5.28 9.13
N GLU A 74 0.87 6.31 9.39
CA GLU A 74 0.46 7.52 10.11
C GLU A 74 0.98 8.76 9.40
N GLU A 75 0.23 9.86 9.46
CA GLU A 75 0.61 11.12 8.81
C GLU A 75 1.91 11.65 9.44
N ASP A 76 2.92 11.89 8.60
CA ASP A 76 4.23 12.34 9.03
C ASP A 76 4.41 13.81 8.71
N PHE A 77 3.95 14.64 9.64
CA PHE A 77 4.03 16.09 9.52
C PHE A 77 5.46 16.63 9.67
N HIS A 78 6.40 15.82 10.15
CA HIS A 78 7.68 16.30 10.70
C HIS A 78 8.89 15.59 10.10
N ASN A 79 8.74 14.78 9.05
CA ASN A 79 9.88 14.23 8.33
C ASN A 79 10.43 15.27 7.33
N PRO A 80 11.46 16.06 7.71
CA PRO A 80 12.01 17.08 6.82
C PRO A 80 12.57 16.44 5.55
N TYR A 81 12.99 15.19 5.64
CA TYR A 81 13.69 14.49 4.57
C TYR A 81 12.75 14.03 3.45
N ALA A 82 11.55 13.57 3.79
CA ALA A 82 10.54 13.23 2.79
C ALA A 82 10.18 14.43 1.90
N ARG A 83 10.16 15.64 2.46
CA ARG A 83 9.86 16.88 1.72
C ARG A 83 10.94 17.30 0.71
N PHE A 84 12.16 16.79 0.83
CA PHE A 84 13.20 16.99 -0.18
C PHE A 84 13.04 16.03 -1.37
N LEU A 85 12.46 14.85 -1.14
CA LEU A 85 12.36 13.79 -2.16
C LEU A 85 11.07 13.87 -2.98
N THR A 86 10.02 14.49 -2.44
CA THR A 86 8.69 14.48 -3.06
C THR A 86 7.99 15.83 -2.94
N ASP A 87 7.26 16.20 -3.99
CA ASP A 87 6.43 17.42 -4.06
C ASP A 87 4.98 17.16 -3.62
N LYS A 88 4.63 15.92 -3.25
CA LYS A 88 3.27 15.53 -2.89
C LYS A 88 2.80 16.23 -1.62
N LYS A 89 1.51 16.52 -1.57
CA LYS A 89 0.88 17.26 -0.47
C LYS A 89 1.00 16.55 0.87
N PHE A 90 0.68 15.26 0.92
CA PHE A 90 0.66 14.45 2.14
C PHE A 90 1.82 13.46 2.17
N VAL A 91 2.38 13.24 3.36
CA VAL A 91 3.43 12.27 3.63
C VAL A 91 2.99 11.42 4.81
N TYR A 92 3.17 10.11 4.71
CA TYR A 92 2.83 9.14 5.74
C TYR A 92 4.03 8.28 6.03
N LYS A 93 4.39 8.17 7.31
CA LYS A 93 5.42 7.25 7.77
C LYS A 93 4.88 5.83 7.68
N VAL A 94 5.68 4.92 7.16
CA VAL A 94 5.40 3.49 7.14
C VAL A 94 6.35 2.81 8.11
N THR A 95 5.84 2.00 9.03
CA THR A 95 6.68 1.19 9.92
C THR A 95 6.18 -0.25 10.01
N GLY A 96 7.09 -1.20 10.23
CA GLY A 96 6.77 -2.61 10.42
C GLY A 96 6.49 -3.41 9.15
N VAL A 97 6.53 -2.79 7.97
CA VAL A 97 6.17 -3.42 6.69
C VAL A 97 7.09 -4.56 6.28
N GLU A 98 8.39 -4.53 6.62
CA GLU A 98 9.32 -5.63 6.30
C GLU A 98 8.88 -6.99 6.87
N LYS A 99 8.00 -7.00 7.88
CA LYS A 99 7.44 -8.21 8.47
C LYS A 99 6.13 -8.65 7.83
N VAL A 100 5.44 -7.74 7.12
CA VAL A 100 4.05 -7.91 6.67
C VAL A 100 3.77 -7.13 5.38
N VAL A 101 4.54 -7.38 4.32
CA VAL A 101 4.36 -6.74 3.01
C VAL A 101 2.95 -6.95 2.46
N SER A 102 2.37 -8.13 2.70
CA SER A 102 0.98 -8.47 2.35
C SER A 102 -0.04 -7.51 2.95
N HIS A 103 0.15 -7.05 4.20
CA HIS A 103 -0.76 -6.11 4.85
C HIS A 103 -0.70 -4.73 4.18
N LEU A 104 0.49 -4.29 3.77
CA LEU A 104 0.64 -3.05 3.01
C LEU A 104 -0.01 -3.18 1.62
N ALA A 105 0.17 -4.32 0.96
CA ALA A 105 -0.43 -4.59 -0.34
C ALA A 105 -1.96 -4.52 -0.26
N GLY A 106 -2.57 -5.16 0.74
CA GLY A 106 -4.01 -5.11 0.99
C GLY A 106 -4.51 -3.69 1.28
N TYR A 107 -3.76 -2.94 2.09
CA TYR A 107 -4.05 -1.53 2.37
C TYR A 107 -4.02 -0.66 1.10
N ILE A 108 -2.98 -0.78 0.27
CA ILE A 108 -2.87 -0.03 -0.99
C ILE A 108 -4.00 -0.43 -1.95
N GLY A 109 -4.30 -1.74 -2.04
CA GLY A 109 -5.38 -2.26 -2.88
C GLY A 109 -6.75 -1.67 -2.56
N LYS A 110 -7.04 -1.29 -1.31
CA LYS A 110 -8.28 -0.59 -0.92
C LYS A 110 -8.58 0.64 -1.75
N TYR A 111 -7.54 1.32 -2.19
CA TYR A 111 -7.67 2.60 -2.85
C TYR A 111 -7.37 2.54 -4.35
N VAL A 112 -7.35 1.32 -4.91
CA VAL A 112 -7.04 1.04 -6.33
C VAL A 112 -7.85 1.89 -7.31
N ASN A 113 -9.06 2.29 -6.94
CA ASN A 113 -9.95 3.09 -7.78
C ASN A 113 -10.14 4.55 -7.32
N ILE A 114 -9.51 4.94 -6.22
CA ILE A 114 -9.68 6.27 -5.59
C ILE A 114 -8.42 7.12 -5.76
N TRP A 115 -7.24 6.50 -5.75
CA TRP A 115 -5.97 7.21 -5.86
C TRP A 115 -5.54 7.38 -7.31
N ARG A 116 -5.27 8.63 -7.69
CA ARG A 116 -4.65 8.93 -8.99
C ARG A 116 -3.18 8.54 -9.03
N GLU A 117 -2.47 8.77 -7.92
CA GLU A 117 -1.05 8.51 -7.80
C GLU A 117 -0.64 8.39 -6.33
N LEU A 118 0.24 7.43 -6.06
CA LEU A 118 0.94 7.25 -4.79
C LEU A 118 2.41 6.93 -5.05
N GLU A 119 3.29 7.48 -4.23
CA GLU A 119 4.71 7.09 -4.20
C GLU A 119 5.01 6.35 -2.90
N LEU A 120 5.68 5.21 -3.00
CA LEU A 120 6.26 4.48 -1.89
C LEU A 120 7.78 4.60 -1.98
N TRP A 121 8.38 5.06 -0.89
CA TRP A 121 9.80 5.38 -0.81
C TRP A 121 10.50 4.50 0.21
N ARG A 122 11.71 4.05 -0.12
CA ARG A 122 12.64 3.41 0.79
C ARG A 122 14.01 4.02 0.61
N VAL A 123 14.49 4.70 1.64
CA VAL A 123 15.71 5.54 1.58
C VAL A 123 16.45 5.47 2.91
N THR A 124 17.71 5.89 2.94
CA THR A 124 18.52 6.05 4.14
C THR A 124 18.81 7.53 4.40
N GLU A 125 19.37 7.84 5.56
CA GLU A 125 19.74 9.23 5.90
C GLU A 125 20.73 9.86 4.90
N GLY A 126 21.62 9.06 4.32
CA GLY A 126 22.60 9.53 3.33
C GLY A 126 22.01 9.86 1.97
N ASP A 127 20.83 9.32 1.64
CA ASP A 127 20.21 9.48 0.32
C ASP A 127 19.55 10.85 0.16
N TYR A 128 19.33 11.59 1.25
CA TYR A 128 18.76 12.93 1.22
C TYR A 128 19.70 14.01 0.68
N LEU A 129 20.98 13.66 0.50
CA LEU A 129 21.97 14.51 -0.15
C LEU A 129 22.08 14.24 -1.66
N VAL A 130 21.34 13.24 -2.16
CA VAL A 130 21.34 12.82 -3.57
C VAL A 130 20.18 13.50 -4.29
N ASP A 131 20.41 13.92 -5.54
CA ASP A 131 19.35 14.42 -6.41
C ASP A 131 18.26 13.34 -6.56
N PRO A 132 16.98 13.63 -6.26
CA PRO A 132 15.89 12.66 -6.36
C PRO A 132 15.75 12.02 -7.76
N SER A 133 16.22 12.69 -8.81
CA SER A 133 16.24 12.14 -10.18
C SER A 133 17.21 10.98 -10.36
N GLY A 134 18.22 10.86 -9.50
CA GLY A 134 19.18 9.75 -9.48
C GLY A 134 18.68 8.51 -8.74
N ILE A 135 17.53 8.58 -8.04
CA ILE A 135 16.98 7.47 -7.28
C ILE A 135 16.24 6.51 -8.23
N PRO A 136 16.57 5.20 -8.23
CA PRO A 136 15.87 4.19 -9.01
C PRO A 136 14.35 4.24 -8.82
N GLN A 137 13.61 4.26 -9.92
CA GLN A 137 12.16 4.35 -9.92
C GLN A 137 11.53 3.19 -10.68
N THR A 138 10.54 2.55 -10.06
CA THR A 138 9.60 1.65 -10.72
C THR A 138 8.24 2.33 -10.84
N VAL A 139 7.57 2.21 -11.98
CA VAL A 139 6.19 2.70 -12.17
C VAL A 139 5.30 1.51 -12.48
N ILE A 140 4.19 1.38 -11.74
CA ILE A 140 3.22 0.31 -11.94
C ILE A 140 1.84 0.93 -11.98
N ASN A 141 0.97 0.44 -12.87
CA ASN A 141 -0.45 0.77 -12.76
C ASN A 141 -1.00 0.14 -11.48
N LEU A 142 -1.79 0.89 -10.73
CA LEU A 142 -2.35 0.47 -9.45
C LEU A 142 -3.19 -0.83 -9.60
N ARG A 143 -3.86 -1.02 -10.75
CA ARG A 143 -4.62 -2.25 -11.05
C ARG A 143 -3.74 -3.48 -11.26
N ASP A 144 -2.51 -3.27 -11.70
CA ASP A 144 -1.53 -4.32 -11.98
C ASP A 144 -0.64 -4.62 -10.75
N LEU A 145 -0.93 -4.02 -9.59
CA LEU A 145 -0.20 -4.27 -8.35
C LEU A 145 -0.42 -5.72 -7.91
N THR A 146 0.66 -6.48 -7.75
CA THR A 146 0.63 -7.82 -7.16
C THR A 146 1.45 -7.85 -5.88
N LEU A 147 1.22 -8.85 -5.02
CA LEU A 147 2.05 -9.05 -3.83
C LEU A 147 3.53 -9.22 -4.22
N GLU A 148 3.81 -10.06 -5.22
CA GLU A 148 5.17 -10.32 -5.73
C GLU A 148 5.91 -9.03 -6.17
N LYS A 149 5.19 -8.09 -6.82
CA LYS A 149 5.79 -6.80 -7.22
C LYS A 149 6.14 -5.95 -6.01
N LEU A 150 5.32 -5.97 -4.97
CA LEU A 150 5.59 -5.24 -3.74
C LEU A 150 6.72 -5.90 -2.96
N GLU A 151 6.74 -7.23 -2.83
CA GLU A 151 7.83 -8.00 -2.23
C GLU A 151 9.16 -7.74 -2.94
N SER A 152 9.19 -7.80 -4.27
CA SER A 152 10.37 -7.45 -5.08
C SER A 152 10.86 -6.01 -4.81
N PHE A 153 9.92 -5.07 -4.60
CA PHE A 153 10.26 -3.71 -4.20
C PHE A 153 10.83 -3.65 -2.77
N TYR A 154 10.44 -4.52 -1.84
CA TYR A 154 11.04 -4.58 -0.50
C TYR A 154 12.37 -5.37 -0.47
N ASP A 155 12.60 -6.29 -1.40
CA ASP A 155 13.83 -7.09 -1.43
C ASP A 155 15.01 -6.40 -2.11
N GLY A 156 14.78 -5.46 -3.03
CA GLY A 156 15.87 -4.79 -3.74
C GLY A 156 16.74 -3.85 -2.86
N PRO A 157 17.76 -3.21 -3.44
CA PRO A 157 18.59 -2.22 -2.76
C PRO A 157 17.87 -0.87 -2.54
N VAL A 158 18.32 -0.12 -1.53
CA VAL A 158 17.94 1.30 -1.27
C VAL A 158 19.06 2.25 -1.77
N PRO A 159 18.75 3.49 -2.17
CA PRO A 159 17.43 4.13 -2.21
C PRO A 159 16.60 3.69 -3.42
N LYS A 160 15.26 3.77 -3.30
CA LYS A 160 14.34 3.51 -4.41
C LYS A 160 12.96 4.10 -4.18
N ARG A 161 12.25 4.29 -5.29
CA ARG A 161 10.86 4.72 -5.34
C ARG A 161 10.02 3.75 -6.17
N LEU A 162 8.84 3.42 -5.65
CA LEU A 162 7.76 2.81 -6.40
C LEU A 162 6.64 3.84 -6.59
N ARG A 163 6.29 4.15 -7.84
CA ARG A 163 5.14 4.99 -8.18
C ARG A 163 3.99 4.11 -8.65
N LEU A 164 2.86 4.22 -7.97
CA LEU A 164 1.61 3.58 -8.33
C LEU A 164 0.69 4.62 -8.93
N VAL A 165 0.27 4.40 -10.17
CA VAL A 165 -0.55 5.36 -10.94
C VAL A 165 -1.85 4.73 -11.39
N GLN A 166 -2.92 5.53 -11.44
CA GLN A 166 -4.18 5.14 -12.07
C GLN A 166 -4.21 5.75 -13.47
N ASN A 167 -4.07 4.89 -14.50
CA ASN A 167 -4.28 5.28 -15.90
C ASN A 167 -5.77 5.34 -16.25
#